data_AF-A0A449G155-F1
#
_entry.id   AF-A0A449G155-F1
#
_cell.length_a   1.000
_cell.length_b   1.000
_cell.length_c   1.000
_cell.angle_alpha   90.00
_cell.angle_beta   90.00
_cell.angle_gamma   90.00
#
_symmetry.space_group_name_H-M   'P 1'
#
loop_
_entity.id
_entity.type
_entity.pdbx_description
1 polymer ?
#
loop_
_entity_poly.entity_id
_entity_poly.type
_entity_poly.pdbx_seq_one_letter_code
_entity_poly.pdbx_strand_id
1 'polypeptide(L)'
;MNDLAIYYHSPQQTKQYNHLLNQSLFFPLVTFMYEHREERIILRQLKAAFATEAKLEQFLSEMIDCQLIIRENRQYRLNFPIYTAAEVASLTLAEDELPKFKGTVTEQLFWLAESFWPQVFPEEEDYFFGVSGGPSFYQKQRLASAQLSIITLEKEKTEVPTMPRYFDYLGKEEALPEAFSALYDLLGDVNPEYYLSQARRVIKQALRGRKVSTVPNIFQESLHLTQVITIDQDHLKLLLPVATEQAEPLEAQSDILAFYYEKIANRSAIERLVFMQQLIEQLGTNSLSYLRIN
;
A
#
# COMPACT_ATOMS: atom_id res chain seq x y z
N MET A 1 -8.36 -0.13 -20.86
CA MET A 1 -7.76 -1.41 -20.46
C MET A 1 -8.44 -1.77 -19.15
N ASN A 2 -9.24 -2.85 -19.14
CA ASN A 2 -9.94 -3.25 -17.93
C ASN A 2 -8.94 -3.98 -17.04
N ASP A 3 -8.47 -3.32 -15.99
CA ASP A 3 -7.84 -4.02 -14.88
C ASP A 3 -8.88 -4.95 -14.28
N LEU A 4 -8.75 -6.24 -14.57
CA LEU A 4 -9.67 -7.26 -14.07
C LEU A 4 -9.66 -7.30 -12.54
N ALA A 5 -8.51 -7.00 -11.93
CA ALA A 5 -8.29 -7.05 -10.50
C ALA A 5 -7.18 -6.11 -10.05
N ILE A 6 -7.21 -5.74 -8.77
CA ILE A 6 -6.07 -5.17 -8.05
C ILE A 6 -5.27 -6.32 -7.45
N TYR A 7 -3.96 -6.33 -7.65
CA TYR A 7 -3.09 -7.42 -7.20
C TYR A 7 -2.30 -7.02 -5.95
N TYR A 8 -2.29 -7.90 -4.96
CA TYR A 8 -1.63 -7.72 -3.68
C TYR A 8 -0.57 -8.80 -3.51
N HIS A 9 0.62 -8.40 -3.08
CA HIS A 9 1.74 -9.32 -2.92
C HIS A 9 2.61 -8.99 -1.70
N SER A 10 3.46 -9.96 -1.33
CA SER A 10 4.39 -9.85 -0.21
C SER A 10 5.51 -8.82 -0.47
N PRO A 11 6.10 -8.23 0.58
CA PRO A 11 7.24 -7.34 0.44
C PRO A 11 8.50 -8.01 -0.14
N GLN A 12 8.71 -9.31 0.13
CA GLN A 12 9.95 -10.03 -0.21
C GLN A 12 10.35 -9.96 -1.68
N GLN A 13 9.38 -10.13 -2.58
CA GLN A 13 9.61 -10.20 -4.03
C GLN A 13 9.03 -8.97 -4.76
N THR A 14 8.85 -7.85 -4.05
CA THR A 14 8.20 -6.64 -4.58
C THR A 14 8.78 -6.16 -5.91
N LYS A 15 10.11 -6.20 -6.08
CA LYS A 15 10.74 -5.80 -7.36
C LYS A 15 10.35 -6.71 -8.52
N GLN A 16 10.28 -8.02 -8.30
CA GLN A 16 9.94 -9.00 -9.33
C GLN A 16 8.44 -8.93 -9.66
N TYR A 17 7.58 -8.86 -8.64
CA TYR A 17 6.14 -8.72 -8.84
C TYR A 17 5.79 -7.41 -9.55
N ASN A 18 6.33 -6.26 -9.14
CA ASN A 18 6.09 -4.99 -9.82
C ASN A 18 6.61 -5.00 -11.25
N HIS A 19 7.77 -5.62 -11.50
CA HIS A 19 8.27 -5.80 -12.87
C HIS A 19 7.27 -6.54 -13.74
N LEU A 20 6.69 -7.65 -13.24
CA LEU A 20 5.68 -8.42 -13.96
C LEU A 20 4.36 -7.65 -14.14
N LEU A 21 3.85 -7.00 -13.09
CA LEU A 21 2.60 -6.24 -13.10
C LEU A 21 2.65 -5.06 -14.10
N ASN A 22 3.83 -4.46 -14.28
CA ASN A 22 4.03 -3.37 -15.22
C ASN A 22 4.17 -3.82 -16.69
N GLN A 23 4.30 -5.13 -16.95
CA GLN A 23 4.32 -5.63 -18.33
C GLN A 23 2.91 -5.61 -18.93
N SER A 24 2.78 -5.08 -20.15
CA SER A 24 1.50 -5.02 -20.89
C SER A 24 0.85 -6.39 -21.11
N LEU A 25 1.64 -7.47 -21.04
CA LEU A 25 1.21 -8.86 -21.19
C LEU A 25 0.54 -9.44 -19.96
N PHE A 26 0.78 -8.89 -18.76
CA PHE A 26 0.31 -9.48 -17.51
C PHE A 26 -1.21 -9.58 -17.44
N PHE A 27 -1.90 -8.45 -17.53
CA PHE A 27 -3.36 -8.41 -17.39
C PHE A 27 -4.10 -9.22 -18.46
N PRO A 28 -3.74 -9.13 -19.76
CA PRO A 28 -4.35 -9.97 -20.79
C PRO A 28 -4.13 -11.47 -20.54
N LEU A 29 -2.92 -11.87 -20.14
CA LEU A 29 -2.60 -13.27 -19.88
C LEU A 29 -3.37 -13.82 -18.68
N VAL A 30 -3.36 -13.09 -17.56
CA VAL A 30 -4.07 -13.51 -16.33
C VAL A 30 -5.58 -13.57 -16.57
N THR A 31 -6.14 -12.59 -17.30
CA THR A 31 -7.56 -12.59 -17.68
C THR A 31 -7.91 -13.84 -18.48
N PHE A 32 -7.14 -14.13 -19.54
CA PHE A 32 -7.35 -15.32 -20.37
C PHE A 32 -7.25 -16.61 -19.54
N MET A 33 -6.24 -16.73 -18.68
CA MET A 33 -6.05 -17.93 -17.86
C MET A 33 -7.15 -18.08 -16.79
N TYR A 34 -7.68 -16.98 -16.28
CA TYR A 34 -8.77 -16.98 -15.30
C TYR A 34 -10.12 -17.37 -15.93
N GLU A 35 -10.41 -16.87 -17.14
CA GLU A 35 -11.63 -17.22 -17.90
C GLU A 35 -11.63 -18.70 -18.30
N HIS A 36 -10.47 -19.25 -18.67
CA HIS A 36 -10.31 -20.65 -19.07
C HIS A 36 -9.79 -21.56 -17.95
N ARG A 37 -9.95 -21.17 -16.67
CA ARG A 37 -9.39 -21.92 -15.52
C ARG A 37 -9.94 -23.35 -15.36
N GLU A 38 -11.14 -23.62 -15.88
CA GLU A 38 -11.76 -24.95 -15.87
C GLU A 38 -11.32 -25.81 -17.06
N GLU A 39 -10.64 -25.20 -18.05
CA GLU A 39 -10.16 -25.87 -19.24
C GLU A 39 -8.67 -26.22 -19.13
N ARG A 40 -8.26 -27.20 -19.94
CA ARG A 40 -6.84 -27.56 -20.05
C ARG A 40 -6.09 -26.53 -20.90
N ILE A 41 -5.44 -25.56 -20.25
CA ILE A 41 -4.62 -24.55 -20.93
C ILE A 41 -3.27 -25.16 -21.33
N ILE A 42 -2.99 -25.21 -22.64
CA ILE A 42 -1.70 -25.67 -23.19
C ILE A 42 -0.97 -24.55 -23.96
N LEU A 43 0.35 -24.67 -24.10
CA LEU A 43 1.19 -23.67 -24.79
C LEU A 43 0.68 -23.31 -26.19
N ARG A 44 0.09 -24.27 -26.93
CA ARG A 44 -0.48 -24.01 -28.26
C ARG A 44 -1.65 -23.03 -28.22
N GLN A 45 -2.51 -23.08 -27.20
CA GLN A 45 -3.62 -22.13 -27.03
C GLN A 45 -3.09 -20.76 -26.64
N LEU A 46 -2.12 -20.70 -25.71
CA LEU A 46 -1.46 -19.45 -25.33
C LEU A 46 -0.79 -18.78 -26.54
N LYS A 47 -0.08 -19.54 -27.38
CA LYS A 47 0.52 -19.03 -28.63
C LYS A 47 -0.52 -18.59 -29.66
N ALA A 48 -1.70 -19.20 -29.69
CA ALA A 48 -2.77 -18.79 -30.60
C ALA A 48 -3.43 -17.49 -30.14
N ALA A 49 -3.69 -17.35 -28.83
CA ALA A 49 -4.28 -16.16 -28.23
C ALA A 49 -3.33 -14.94 -28.24
N PHE A 50 -2.03 -15.19 -28.05
CA PHE A 50 -0.99 -14.16 -27.99
C PHE A 50 0.00 -14.25 -29.17
N ALA A 51 -0.49 -14.59 -30.37
CA ALA A 51 0.35 -14.84 -31.54
C ALA A 51 1.23 -13.66 -31.96
N THR A 52 0.82 -12.43 -31.62
CA THR A 52 1.53 -11.18 -31.91
C THR A 52 2.70 -10.92 -30.97
N GLU A 53 2.81 -11.66 -29.87
CA GLU A 53 3.69 -11.34 -28.74
C GLU A 53 4.95 -12.22 -28.75
N ALA A 54 6.04 -11.69 -29.31
CA ALA A 54 7.30 -12.42 -29.46
C ALA A 54 7.96 -12.84 -28.13
N LYS A 55 7.60 -12.16 -27.02
CA LYS A 55 8.19 -12.39 -25.68
C LYS A 55 7.36 -13.30 -24.78
N LEU A 56 6.27 -13.89 -25.26
CA LEU A 56 5.36 -14.72 -24.45
C LEU A 56 6.08 -15.86 -23.71
N GLU A 57 6.99 -16.58 -24.36
CA GLU A 57 7.70 -17.70 -23.72
C GLU A 57 8.62 -17.23 -22.58
N GLN A 58 9.31 -16.11 -22.78
CA GLN A 58 10.14 -15.51 -21.75
C GLN A 58 9.27 -15.06 -20.56
N PHE A 59 8.15 -14.40 -20.83
CA PHE A 59 7.24 -13.93 -19.79
C PHE A 59 6.62 -15.09 -18.99
N LEU A 60 6.25 -16.19 -19.66
CA LEU A 60 5.78 -17.40 -18.99
C LEU A 60 6.85 -18.02 -18.10
N SER A 61 8.11 -18.03 -18.56
CA SER A 61 9.24 -18.46 -17.73
C SER A 61 9.39 -17.58 -16.49
N GLU A 62 9.36 -16.25 -16.63
CA GLU A 62 9.44 -15.31 -15.51
C GLU A 62 8.30 -15.51 -14.50
N MET A 63 7.07 -15.72 -14.96
CA MET A 63 5.93 -15.99 -14.08
C MET A 63 6.01 -17.37 -13.40
N ILE A 64 6.63 -18.37 -14.02
CA ILE A 64 6.88 -19.68 -13.41
C ILE A 64 7.98 -19.56 -12.35
N ASP A 65 9.03 -18.80 -12.63
CA ASP A 65 10.14 -18.56 -11.70
C ASP A 65 9.66 -17.85 -10.43
N CYS A 66 8.71 -16.90 -10.58
CA CYS A 66 8.03 -16.24 -9.46
C CYS A 66 6.88 -17.07 -8.86
N GLN A 67 6.73 -18.34 -9.24
CA GLN A 67 5.68 -19.26 -8.77
C GLN A 67 4.24 -18.77 -8.98
N LEU A 68 4.00 -17.78 -9.84
CA LEU A 68 2.65 -17.28 -10.17
C LEU A 68 1.91 -18.22 -11.13
N ILE A 69 2.66 -18.97 -11.94
CA ILE A 69 2.15 -19.99 -12.85
C ILE A 69 2.77 -21.35 -12.50
N ILE A 70 1.93 -22.38 -12.42
CA ILE A 70 2.39 -23.76 -12.34
C ILE A 70 2.27 -24.42 -13.71
N ARG A 71 3.35 -25.08 -14.12
CA ARG A 71 3.42 -25.90 -15.33
C ARG A 71 3.53 -27.38 -14.99
N GLU A 72 2.42 -28.11 -15.06
CA GLU A 72 2.36 -29.55 -14.78
C GLU A 72 1.71 -30.30 -15.94
N ASN A 73 2.26 -31.45 -16.37
CA ASN A 73 1.69 -32.27 -17.44
C ASN A 73 1.39 -31.50 -18.75
N ARG A 74 2.25 -30.52 -19.09
CA ARG A 74 2.11 -29.58 -20.21
C ARG A 74 0.90 -28.64 -20.12
N GLN A 75 0.31 -28.52 -18.93
CA GLN A 75 -0.78 -27.61 -18.62
C GLN A 75 -0.23 -26.41 -17.85
N TYR A 76 -0.77 -25.23 -18.11
CA TYR A 76 -0.43 -24.01 -17.39
C TYR A 76 -1.63 -23.61 -16.55
N ARG A 77 -1.41 -23.33 -15.27
CA ARG A 77 -2.47 -22.84 -14.36
C ARG A 77 -1.93 -21.69 -13.52
N LEU A 78 -2.80 -20.76 -13.17
CA LEU A 78 -2.49 -19.75 -12.17
C LEU A 78 -2.29 -20.45 -10.82
N ASN A 79 -1.31 -19.99 -10.05
CA ASN A 79 -0.99 -20.49 -8.72
C ASN A 79 -1.40 -19.52 -7.61
N PHE A 80 -2.27 -18.56 -7.94
CA PHE A 80 -2.78 -17.60 -6.98
C PHE A 80 -4.29 -17.42 -7.15
N PRO A 81 -5.02 -17.13 -6.07
CA PRO A 81 -6.45 -16.87 -6.13
C PRO A 81 -6.74 -15.43 -6.61
N ILE A 82 -7.86 -15.27 -7.33
CA ILE A 82 -8.47 -13.97 -7.64
C ILE A 82 -9.86 -13.98 -7.00
N TYR A 83 -10.07 -13.07 -6.04
CA TYR A 83 -11.31 -12.96 -5.28
C TYR A 83 -12.23 -11.92 -5.89
N THR A 84 -13.51 -12.27 -6.02
CA THR A 84 -14.58 -11.35 -6.39
C THR A 84 -15.01 -10.50 -5.21
N ALA A 85 -15.69 -9.38 -5.47
CA ALA A 85 -16.27 -8.54 -4.42
C ALA A 85 -17.14 -9.32 -3.41
N ALA A 86 -17.91 -10.30 -3.90
CA ALA A 86 -18.77 -11.14 -3.07
C ALA A 86 -17.97 -12.08 -2.16
N GLU A 87 -16.88 -12.67 -2.67
CA GLU A 87 -15.98 -13.50 -1.87
C GLU A 87 -15.30 -12.66 -0.79
N VAL A 88 -14.78 -11.47 -1.12
CA VAL A 88 -14.18 -10.57 -0.12
C VAL A 88 -15.19 -10.16 0.96
N ALA A 89 -16.43 -9.85 0.56
CA ALA A 89 -17.50 -9.53 1.51
C ALA A 89 -17.87 -10.72 2.42
N SER A 90 -17.68 -11.97 1.97
CA SER A 90 -17.92 -13.15 2.82
C SER A 90 -16.84 -13.37 3.89
N LEU A 91 -15.68 -12.73 3.75
CA LEU A 91 -14.58 -12.81 4.72
C LEU A 91 -14.72 -11.80 5.87
N THR A 92 -15.62 -10.82 5.75
CA THR A 92 -15.80 -9.80 6.79
C THR A 92 -16.45 -10.41 8.03
N LEU A 93 -15.90 -10.08 9.20
CA LEU A 93 -16.50 -10.43 10.49
C LEU A 93 -17.71 -9.53 10.79
N ALA A 94 -18.66 -10.03 11.58
CA ALA A 94 -19.77 -9.19 12.04
C ALA A 94 -19.26 -8.11 13.01
N GLU A 95 -19.95 -6.97 13.06
CA GLU A 95 -19.52 -5.81 13.88
C GLU A 95 -19.44 -6.13 15.38
N ASP A 96 -20.30 -7.02 15.86
CA ASP A 96 -20.33 -7.49 17.24
C ASP A 96 -19.21 -8.49 17.57
N GLU A 97 -18.61 -9.13 16.56
CA GLU A 97 -17.46 -10.04 16.72
C GLU A 97 -16.13 -9.31 16.75
N LEU A 98 -16.05 -8.10 16.17
CA LEU A 98 -14.80 -7.36 16.09
C LEU A 98 -14.38 -6.82 17.48
N PRO A 99 -13.12 -7.01 17.88
CA PRO A 99 -12.62 -6.43 19.11
C PRO A 99 -12.58 -4.90 18.99
N LYS A 100 -12.96 -4.20 20.06
CA LYS A 100 -13.03 -2.74 20.09
C LYS A 100 -11.72 -2.13 20.57
N PHE A 101 -11.33 -1.04 19.93
CA PHE A 101 -10.19 -0.26 20.36
C PHE A 101 -10.38 0.43 21.72
N LYS A 102 -9.28 0.56 22.45
CA LYS A 102 -9.16 1.41 23.65
C LYS A 102 -8.31 2.65 23.35
N GLY A 103 -8.45 3.72 24.13
CA GLY A 103 -7.68 4.97 23.97
C GLY A 103 -8.27 5.97 22.97
N THR A 104 -7.46 6.93 22.56
CA THR A 104 -7.81 7.93 21.54
C THR A 104 -7.63 7.39 20.13
N VAL A 105 -8.35 7.96 19.16
CA VAL A 105 -8.23 7.58 17.73
C VAL A 105 -6.77 7.67 17.26
N THR A 106 -6.02 8.68 17.68
CA THR A 106 -4.60 8.85 17.30
C THR A 106 -3.71 7.71 17.81
N GLU A 107 -3.89 7.27 19.06
CA GLU A 107 -3.13 6.15 19.64
C GLU A 107 -3.45 4.83 18.93
N GLN A 108 -4.72 4.60 18.62
CA GLN A 108 -5.20 3.42 17.92
C GLN A 108 -4.62 3.32 16.50
N LEU A 109 -4.65 4.45 15.78
CA LEU A 109 -4.07 4.57 14.45
C LEU A 109 -2.56 4.30 14.46
N PHE A 110 -1.84 4.87 15.43
CA PHE A 110 -0.42 4.63 15.58
C PHE A 110 -0.13 3.15 15.82
N TRP A 111 -0.82 2.55 16.80
CA TRP A 111 -0.63 1.16 17.16
C TRP A 111 -0.89 0.23 15.98
N LEU A 112 -1.93 0.49 15.20
CA LEU A 112 -2.23 -0.24 13.96
C LEU A 112 -1.07 -0.15 12.96
N ALA A 113 -0.57 1.06 12.71
CA ALA A 113 0.44 1.29 11.69
C ALA A 113 1.82 0.73 12.06
N GLU A 114 2.25 0.82 13.33
CA GLU A 114 3.62 0.45 13.72
C GLU A 114 3.71 -0.90 14.42
N SER A 115 2.77 -1.22 15.31
CA SER A 115 2.85 -2.43 16.15
C SER A 115 2.09 -3.60 15.54
N PHE A 116 0.91 -3.34 14.96
CA PHE A 116 0.04 -4.39 14.42
C PHE A 116 0.32 -4.72 12.95
N TRP A 117 0.70 -3.72 12.14
CA TRP A 117 1.02 -3.92 10.72
C TRP A 117 2.01 -5.08 10.45
N PRO A 118 3.14 -5.20 11.18
CA PRO A 118 4.08 -6.31 10.96
C PRO A 118 3.48 -7.69 11.32
N GLN A 119 2.44 -7.73 12.16
CA GLN A 119 1.76 -8.97 12.51
C GLN A 119 0.87 -9.45 11.36
N VAL A 120 0.16 -8.53 10.70
CA VAL A 120 -0.72 -8.81 9.56
C VAL A 120 0.09 -9.19 8.32
N PHE A 121 1.27 -8.58 8.17
CA PHE A 121 2.21 -8.81 7.07
C PHE A 121 3.58 -9.24 7.60
N PRO A 122 3.74 -10.51 8.00
CA PRO A 122 5.04 -11.03 8.37
C PRO A 122 6.01 -10.91 7.21
N GLU A 123 7.22 -10.39 7.46
CA GLU A 123 8.24 -10.23 6.41
C GLU A 123 8.64 -11.57 5.78
N GLU A 124 8.42 -12.69 6.48
CA GLU A 124 8.81 -14.05 6.08
C GLU A 124 7.76 -14.77 5.20
N GLU A 125 6.55 -14.23 5.07
CA GLU A 125 5.46 -14.88 4.33
C GLU A 125 5.39 -14.37 2.89
N ASP A 126 5.38 -15.31 1.94
CA ASP A 126 5.13 -15.00 0.54
C ASP A 126 3.65 -15.22 0.21
N TYR A 127 3.03 -14.23 -0.40
CA TYR A 127 1.65 -14.28 -0.85
C TYR A 127 1.51 -13.44 -2.11
N PHE A 128 0.58 -13.87 -2.96
CA PHE A 128 0.14 -13.14 -4.14
C PHE A 128 -1.33 -13.47 -4.36
N PHE A 129 -2.18 -12.47 -4.55
CA PHE A 129 -3.59 -12.67 -4.89
C PHE A 129 -4.19 -11.44 -5.60
N GLY A 130 -5.30 -11.63 -6.31
CA GLY A 130 -6.04 -10.56 -6.97
C GLY A 130 -7.40 -10.29 -6.31
N VAL A 131 -7.89 -9.05 -6.41
CA VAL A 131 -9.28 -8.68 -6.06
C VAL A 131 -9.97 -8.01 -7.25
N SER A 132 -11.00 -8.67 -7.79
CA SER A 132 -11.80 -8.22 -8.93
C SER A 132 -13.08 -7.54 -8.47
N GLY A 133 -13.22 -6.24 -8.76
CA GLY A 133 -14.42 -5.45 -8.47
C GLY A 133 -14.74 -5.27 -6.98
N GLY A 134 -13.85 -5.70 -6.08
CA GLY A 134 -14.00 -5.59 -4.63
C GLY A 134 -13.39 -4.32 -4.03
N PRO A 135 -13.34 -4.20 -2.69
CA PRO A 135 -12.69 -3.08 -2.03
C PRO A 135 -11.19 -3.11 -2.31
N SER A 136 -10.58 -1.92 -2.37
CA SER A 136 -9.13 -1.77 -2.31
C SER A 136 -8.65 -1.78 -0.87
N PHE A 137 -7.58 -2.50 -0.58
CA PHE A 137 -6.97 -2.54 0.74
C PHE A 137 -6.03 -1.37 0.99
N TYR A 138 -5.73 -1.16 2.27
CA TYR A 138 -4.74 -0.19 2.72
C TYR A 138 -3.33 -0.67 2.39
N GLN A 139 -2.49 0.25 1.95
CA GLN A 139 -1.05 0.07 1.80
C GLN A 139 -0.33 1.03 2.74
N LYS A 140 0.83 0.61 3.26
CA LYS A 140 1.68 1.44 4.11
C LYS A 140 2.88 1.92 3.31
N GLN A 141 3.06 3.23 3.19
CA GLN A 141 4.26 3.85 2.67
C GLN A 141 4.98 4.63 3.77
N ARG A 142 6.31 4.68 3.67
CA ARG A 142 7.16 5.37 4.63
C ARG A 142 8.24 6.17 3.92
N LEU A 143 8.27 7.46 4.19
CA LEU A 143 9.39 8.35 3.87
C LEU A 143 10.18 8.59 5.16
N ALA A 144 11.46 8.23 5.20
CA ALA A 144 12.27 8.33 6.41
C ALA A 144 13.61 9.05 6.18
N SER A 145 14.08 9.67 7.26
CA SER A 145 15.40 10.26 7.43
C SER A 145 15.90 9.92 8.83
N ALA A 146 17.15 10.26 9.15
CA ALA A 146 17.72 9.98 10.46
C ALA A 146 16.94 10.56 11.66
N GLN A 147 16.17 11.64 11.52
CA GLN A 147 15.47 12.28 12.66
C GLN A 147 13.96 12.48 12.47
N LEU A 148 13.41 12.03 11.34
CA LEU A 148 12.01 12.24 11.01
C LEU A 148 11.55 11.16 10.03
N SER A 149 10.32 10.71 10.21
CA SER A 149 9.61 9.88 9.25
C SER A 149 8.20 10.43 8.99
N ILE A 150 7.71 10.30 7.76
CA ILE A 150 6.31 10.50 7.37
C ILE A 150 5.78 9.12 6.96
N ILE A 151 4.70 8.69 7.59
CA ILE A 151 4.06 7.40 7.31
C ILE A 151 2.66 7.69 6.79
N THR A 152 2.27 7.01 5.72
CA THR A 152 0.91 7.02 5.17
C THR A 152 0.37 5.59 5.08
N LEU A 153 -0.87 5.41 5.52
CA LEU A 153 -1.69 4.22 5.33
C LEU A 153 -2.92 4.66 4.55
N GLU A 154 -3.00 4.27 3.29
CA GLU A 154 -4.09 4.69 2.41
C GLU A 154 -4.49 3.58 1.45
N LYS A 155 -5.73 3.66 0.96
CA LYS A 155 -6.22 2.75 -0.06
C LYS A 155 -5.55 3.08 -1.40
N GLU A 156 -5.28 2.08 -2.22
CA GLU A 156 -4.50 2.21 -3.46
C GLU A 156 -5.01 3.28 -4.45
N LYS A 157 -6.33 3.52 -4.46
CA LYS A 157 -7.01 4.47 -5.36
C LYS A 157 -7.35 5.82 -4.72
N THR A 158 -6.63 6.26 -3.68
CA THR A 158 -6.80 7.61 -3.14
C THR A 158 -6.26 8.66 -4.11
N GLU A 159 -7.05 9.71 -4.36
CA GLU A 159 -6.69 10.85 -5.22
C GLU A 159 -5.75 11.86 -4.53
N VAL A 160 -5.66 11.82 -3.21
CA VAL A 160 -4.88 12.79 -2.44
C VAL A 160 -3.38 12.46 -2.54
N PRO A 161 -2.54 13.36 -3.07
CA PRO A 161 -1.11 13.12 -3.16
C PRO A 161 -0.46 13.20 -1.77
N THR A 162 0.32 12.18 -1.42
CA THR A 162 1.09 12.13 -0.17
C THR A 162 2.60 12.10 -0.46
N MET A 163 3.42 12.70 0.43
CA MET A 163 4.87 12.72 0.21
C MET A 163 5.48 11.32 0.11
N PRO A 164 5.11 10.33 0.97
CA PRO A 164 5.62 8.98 0.83
C PRO A 164 5.25 8.33 -0.51
N ARG A 165 4.03 8.52 -1.01
CA ARG A 165 3.64 7.98 -2.33
C ARG A 165 4.39 8.62 -3.49
N TYR A 166 4.63 9.94 -3.42
CA TYR A 166 5.42 10.62 -4.44
C TYR A 166 6.80 9.96 -4.62
N PHE A 167 7.52 9.76 -3.51
CA PHE A 167 8.84 9.12 -3.56
C PHE A 167 8.78 7.61 -3.82
N ASP A 168 7.70 6.94 -3.45
CA ASP A 168 7.45 5.53 -3.81
C ASP A 168 7.30 5.38 -5.33
N TYR A 169 6.52 6.24 -6.00
CA TYR A 169 6.41 6.27 -7.46
C TYR A 169 7.73 6.61 -8.14
N LEU A 170 8.55 7.50 -7.59
CA LEU A 170 9.89 7.78 -8.16
C LEU A 170 10.87 6.62 -7.98
N GLY A 171 10.68 5.81 -6.93
CA GLY A 171 11.50 4.61 -6.68
C GLY A 171 11.08 3.41 -7.53
N LYS A 172 9.83 3.40 -8.01
CA LYS A 172 9.29 2.40 -8.93
C LYS A 172 9.48 2.90 -10.36
N GLU A 173 9.74 2.02 -11.33
CA GLU A 173 9.79 2.39 -12.76
C GLU A 173 8.36 2.56 -13.33
N GLU A 174 7.48 3.21 -12.57
CA GLU A 174 6.06 3.38 -12.87
C GLU A 174 5.80 4.78 -13.43
N ALA A 175 4.74 4.90 -14.24
CA ALA A 175 4.30 6.20 -14.72
C ALA A 175 3.76 7.02 -13.55
N LEU A 176 4.31 8.21 -13.33
CA LEU A 176 3.87 9.11 -12.28
C LEU A 176 2.43 9.60 -12.57
N PRO A 177 1.46 9.40 -11.65
CA PRO A 177 0.10 9.89 -11.85
C PRO A 177 0.02 11.41 -11.96
N GLU A 178 -0.96 11.93 -12.70
CA GLU A 178 -1.16 13.38 -12.91
C GLU A 178 -1.32 14.17 -11.60
N ALA A 179 -1.90 13.54 -10.57
CA ALA A 179 -2.03 14.12 -9.22
C ALA A 179 -0.67 14.53 -8.60
N PHE A 180 0.44 13.94 -9.06
CA PHE A 180 1.80 14.25 -8.60
C PHE A 180 2.56 15.18 -9.55
N SER A 181 1.96 15.64 -10.66
CA SER A 181 2.62 16.50 -11.65
C SER A 181 3.17 17.79 -11.03
N ALA A 182 2.37 18.47 -10.21
CA ALA A 182 2.80 19.69 -9.50
C ALA A 182 3.95 19.45 -8.52
N LEU A 183 4.02 18.25 -7.91
CA LEU A 183 5.13 17.87 -7.05
C LEU A 183 6.39 17.58 -7.86
N TYR A 184 6.24 16.97 -9.04
CA TYR A 184 7.35 16.71 -9.95
C TYR A 184 7.95 17.99 -10.53
N ASP A 185 7.12 18.94 -10.95
CA ASP A 185 7.58 20.26 -11.42
C ASP A 185 8.37 21.02 -10.33
N LEU A 186 8.01 20.80 -9.05
CA LEU A 186 8.61 21.47 -7.91
C LEU A 186 9.88 20.77 -7.39
N LEU A 187 9.87 19.44 -7.31
CA LEU A 187 10.91 18.65 -6.65
C LEU A 187 11.75 17.80 -7.61
N GLY A 188 11.22 17.40 -8.75
CA GLY A 188 11.86 16.43 -9.64
C GLY A 188 12.26 15.13 -8.93
N ASP A 189 13.42 14.58 -9.31
CA ASP A 189 13.99 13.33 -8.80
C ASP A 189 14.87 13.52 -7.55
N VAL A 190 14.56 14.51 -6.71
CA VAL A 190 15.33 14.77 -5.48
C VAL A 190 15.39 13.53 -4.60
N ASN A 191 16.57 13.26 -4.01
CA ASN A 191 16.75 12.16 -3.08
C ASN A 191 15.79 12.28 -1.85
N PRO A 192 15.04 11.22 -1.50
CA PRO A 192 14.00 11.27 -0.46
C PRO A 192 14.54 11.61 0.93
N GLU A 193 15.72 11.08 1.30
CA GLU A 193 16.34 11.33 2.60
C GLU A 193 16.84 12.78 2.69
N TYR A 194 17.44 13.29 1.62
CA TYR A 194 17.85 14.69 1.52
C TYR A 194 16.64 15.62 1.62
N TYR A 195 15.57 15.35 0.87
CA TYR A 195 14.33 16.12 0.93
C TYR A 195 13.81 16.20 2.37
N LEU A 196 13.64 15.05 3.03
CA LEU A 196 13.03 15.02 4.36
C LEU A 196 13.93 15.71 5.41
N SER A 197 15.25 15.60 5.25
CA SER A 197 16.23 16.31 6.08
C SER A 197 16.10 17.83 5.99
N GLN A 198 15.83 18.38 4.80
CA GLN A 198 15.60 19.82 4.62
C GLN A 198 14.19 20.24 5.07
N ALA A 199 13.17 19.46 4.70
CA ALA A 199 11.76 19.68 5.06
C ALA A 199 11.53 19.69 6.58
N ARG A 200 12.36 18.97 7.34
CA ARG A 200 12.37 18.97 8.82
C ARG A 200 12.38 20.37 9.42
N ARG A 201 13.10 21.34 8.81
CA ARG A 201 13.13 22.71 9.33
C ARG A 201 11.74 23.36 9.28
N VAL A 202 11.02 23.18 8.18
CA VAL A 202 9.65 23.71 7.99
C VAL A 202 8.69 23.02 8.96
N ILE A 203 8.78 21.70 9.10
CA ILE A 203 7.94 20.92 10.03
C ILE A 203 8.15 21.39 11.48
N LYS A 204 9.39 21.62 11.91
CA LYS A 204 9.70 22.20 13.24
C LYS A 204 9.13 23.61 13.43
N GLN A 205 9.07 24.41 12.37
CA GLN A 205 8.47 25.75 12.41
C GLN A 205 6.94 25.65 12.54
N ALA A 206 6.30 24.75 11.79
CA ALA A 206 4.87 24.48 11.88
C ALA A 206 4.47 23.97 13.27
N LEU A 207 5.26 23.06 13.87
CA LEU A 207 5.04 22.58 15.24
C LEU A 207 5.07 23.69 16.29
N ARG A 208 5.82 24.76 16.03
CA ARG A 208 5.95 25.93 16.91
C ARG A 208 4.98 27.05 16.56
N GLY A 209 4.09 26.85 15.58
CA GLY A 209 3.19 27.88 15.08
C GLY A 209 3.95 29.13 14.63
N ARG A 210 5.09 28.98 13.93
CA ARG A 210 5.88 30.14 13.47
C ARG A 210 5.20 30.80 12.26
N LYS A 211 5.44 32.10 12.09
CA LYS A 211 5.03 32.81 10.89
C LYS A 211 5.63 32.17 9.64
N VAL A 212 4.83 32.10 8.59
CA VAL A 212 5.26 31.63 7.28
C VAL A 212 6.38 32.53 6.75
N SER A 213 7.36 31.91 6.11
CA SER A 213 8.42 32.64 5.42
C SER A 213 7.86 33.25 4.14
N THR A 214 8.20 34.52 3.86
CA THR A 214 7.87 35.16 2.58
C THR A 214 8.79 34.72 1.44
N VAL A 215 9.94 34.11 1.77
CA VAL A 215 10.85 33.55 0.77
C VAL A 215 10.27 32.22 0.26
N PRO A 216 10.07 32.07 -1.07
CA PRO A 216 9.62 30.83 -1.67
C PRO A 216 10.55 29.69 -1.28
N ASN A 217 9.96 28.57 -0.86
CA ASN A 217 10.71 27.40 -0.44
C ASN A 217 9.98 26.16 -0.94
N ILE A 218 10.64 25.44 -1.83
CA ILE A 218 10.12 24.21 -2.43
C ILE A 218 9.69 23.20 -1.37
N PHE A 219 10.38 23.13 -0.22
CA PHE A 219 10.02 22.22 0.88
C PHE A 219 8.75 22.66 1.61
N GLN A 220 8.47 23.96 1.69
CA GLN A 220 7.23 24.44 2.29
C GLN A 220 6.07 24.20 1.35
N GLU A 221 6.25 24.50 0.07
CA GLU A 221 5.22 24.34 -0.94
C GLU A 221 4.87 22.87 -1.15
N SER A 222 5.86 21.97 -1.23
CA SER A 222 5.61 20.53 -1.33
C SER A 222 4.87 19.98 -0.11
N LEU A 223 5.27 20.36 1.11
CA LEU A 223 4.58 19.94 2.33
C LEU A 223 3.14 20.47 2.41
N HIS A 224 2.86 21.64 1.82
CA HIS A 224 1.51 22.18 1.73
C HIS A 224 0.67 21.40 0.70
N LEU A 225 1.22 21.13 -0.48
CA LEU A 225 0.57 20.34 -1.53
C LEU A 225 0.16 18.95 -1.05
N THR A 226 1.00 18.31 -0.24
CA THR A 226 0.72 16.98 0.34
C THR A 226 0.00 17.02 1.68
N GLN A 227 -0.59 18.16 2.04
CA GLN A 227 -1.36 18.34 3.28
C GLN A 227 -0.61 17.94 4.56
N VAL A 228 0.72 18.07 4.58
CA VAL A 228 1.50 17.89 5.82
C VAL A 228 1.35 19.13 6.69
N ILE A 229 1.34 20.31 6.06
CA ILE A 229 1.16 21.60 6.70
C ILE A 229 0.05 22.41 6.01
N THR A 230 -0.47 23.39 6.73
CA THR A 230 -1.29 24.47 6.18
C THR A 230 -0.80 25.82 6.70
N ILE A 231 -1.23 26.90 6.06
CA ILE A 231 -0.97 28.26 6.49
C ILE A 231 -2.30 28.85 6.95
N ASP A 232 -2.38 29.20 8.22
CA ASP A 232 -3.56 29.85 8.81
C ASP A 232 -3.14 31.18 9.46
N GLN A 233 -3.76 32.28 9.04
CA GLN A 233 -3.44 33.65 9.49
C GLN A 233 -1.93 33.93 9.50
N ASP A 234 -1.25 33.64 8.38
CA ASP A 234 0.21 33.75 8.20
C ASP A 234 1.07 32.86 9.12
N HIS A 235 0.49 31.88 9.81
CA HIS A 235 1.23 30.94 10.65
C HIS A 235 1.17 29.54 10.08
N LEU A 236 2.32 28.87 10.09
CA LEU A 236 2.43 27.47 9.72
C LEU A 236 1.74 26.62 10.79
N LYS A 237 0.85 25.74 10.35
CA LYS A 237 0.21 24.73 11.20
C LYS A 237 0.46 23.35 10.62
N LEU A 238 0.71 22.39 11.50
CA LEU A 238 0.82 21.00 11.11
C LEU A 238 -0.58 20.40 11.01
N LEU A 239 -0.85 19.69 9.91
CA LEU A 239 -2.11 18.96 9.72
C LEU A 239 -2.01 17.51 10.19
N LEU A 240 -0.83 16.91 10.09
CA LEU A 240 -0.62 15.53 10.52
C LEU A 240 -0.42 15.43 12.04
N PRO A 241 -0.98 14.39 12.70
CA PRO A 241 -0.63 14.08 14.08
C PRO A 241 0.86 13.71 14.18
N VAL A 242 1.47 14.02 15.33
CA VAL A 242 2.84 13.63 15.66
C VAL A 242 2.82 12.49 16.65
N ALA A 243 3.41 11.37 16.26
CA ALA A 243 3.74 10.29 17.16
C ALA A 243 5.04 10.60 17.89
N THR A 244 4.97 10.57 19.22
CA THR A 244 6.14 10.51 20.10
C THR A 244 6.41 9.05 20.48
N GLU A 245 7.62 8.72 20.95
CA GLU A 245 8.01 7.34 21.31
C GLU A 245 7.09 6.66 22.35
N GLN A 246 6.18 7.40 22.99
CA GLN A 246 5.16 6.89 23.90
C GLN A 246 3.95 6.28 23.19
N ALA A 247 4.18 5.70 22.02
CA ALA A 247 3.25 4.76 21.46
C ALA A 247 3.01 3.63 22.47
N GLU A 248 1.79 3.56 22.99
CA GLU A 248 1.49 2.62 24.07
C GLU A 248 1.91 1.18 23.69
N PRO A 249 2.51 0.44 24.64
CA PRO A 249 2.99 -0.92 24.39
C PRO A 249 1.86 -1.86 23.93
N LEU A 250 2.23 -3.04 23.40
CA LEU A 250 1.30 -4.10 22.96
C LEU A 250 0.15 -4.39 23.95
N GLU A 251 0.33 -4.07 25.24
CA GLU A 251 -0.65 -4.23 26.31
C GLU A 251 -1.95 -3.43 26.09
N ALA A 252 -1.90 -2.25 25.46
CA ALA A 252 -3.05 -1.35 25.30
C ALA A 252 -4.18 -1.94 24.43
N GLN A 253 -3.84 -2.83 23.49
CA GLN A 253 -4.78 -3.51 22.60
C GLN A 253 -4.68 -5.04 22.72
N SER A 254 -4.39 -5.54 23.92
CA SER A 254 -4.25 -6.98 24.22
C SER A 254 -5.45 -7.81 23.75
N ASP A 255 -6.68 -7.29 23.82
CA ASP A 255 -7.88 -7.96 23.32
C ASP A 255 -7.86 -8.15 21.79
N ILE A 256 -7.41 -7.14 21.04
CA ILE A 256 -7.28 -7.21 19.57
C ILE A 256 -6.20 -8.22 19.19
N LEU A 257 -5.05 -8.19 19.88
CA LEU A 257 -3.97 -9.14 19.65
C LEU A 257 -4.39 -10.57 19.97
N ALA A 258 -5.04 -10.80 21.12
CA ALA A 258 -5.53 -12.12 21.49
C ALA A 258 -6.49 -12.66 20.44
N PHE A 259 -7.48 -11.85 20.03
CA PHE A 259 -8.41 -12.21 18.97
C PHE A 259 -7.68 -12.53 17.65
N TYR A 260 -6.72 -11.69 17.27
CA TYR A 260 -5.94 -11.87 16.06
C TYR A 260 -5.20 -13.20 16.07
N TYR A 261 -4.44 -13.51 17.13
CA TYR A 261 -3.68 -14.76 17.21
C TYR A 261 -4.56 -16.00 17.32
N GLU A 262 -5.70 -15.90 18.01
CA GLU A 262 -6.64 -17.01 18.17
C GLU A 262 -7.38 -17.32 16.87
N LYS A 263 -7.85 -16.29 16.17
CA LYS A 263 -8.82 -16.46 15.07
C LYS A 263 -8.28 -16.13 13.69
N ILE A 264 -7.29 -15.25 13.54
CA ILE A 264 -6.94 -14.61 12.26
C ILE A 264 -5.51 -14.91 11.80
N ALA A 265 -4.53 -15.02 12.71
CA ALA A 265 -3.11 -15.11 12.35
C ALA A 265 -2.77 -16.29 11.41
N ASN A 266 -3.46 -17.42 11.57
CA ASN A 266 -3.25 -18.62 10.75
C ASN A 266 -4.12 -18.67 9.47
N ARG A 267 -4.86 -17.60 9.18
CA ARG A 267 -5.71 -17.48 7.98
C ARG A 267 -4.92 -16.94 6.78
N SER A 268 -5.56 -16.94 5.61
CA SER A 268 -4.95 -16.43 4.38
C SER A 268 -4.62 -14.92 4.46
N ALA A 269 -3.65 -14.46 3.67
CA ALA A 269 -3.26 -13.04 3.64
C ALA A 269 -4.43 -12.09 3.38
N ILE A 270 -5.38 -12.48 2.51
CA ILE A 270 -6.57 -11.67 2.24
C ILE A 270 -7.49 -11.57 3.47
N GLU A 271 -7.65 -12.63 4.25
CA GLU A 271 -8.48 -12.59 5.47
C GLU A 271 -7.86 -11.67 6.53
N ARG A 272 -6.53 -11.70 6.67
CA ARG A 272 -5.81 -10.77 7.57
C ARG A 272 -5.93 -9.32 7.09
N LEU A 273 -5.93 -9.10 5.78
CA LEU A 273 -6.14 -7.80 5.15
C LEU A 273 -7.56 -7.26 5.33
N VAL A 274 -8.57 -8.13 5.16
CA VAL A 274 -9.98 -7.79 5.43
C VAL A 274 -10.14 -7.43 6.91
N PHE A 275 -9.55 -8.20 7.82
CA PHE A 275 -9.56 -7.88 9.25
C PHE A 275 -8.93 -6.52 9.55
N MET A 276 -7.74 -6.25 8.98
CA MET A 276 -7.07 -4.95 9.10
C MET A 276 -7.92 -3.80 8.56
N GLN A 277 -8.58 -4.00 7.41
CA GLN A 277 -9.48 -3.02 6.83
C GLN A 277 -10.66 -2.71 7.76
N GLN A 278 -11.31 -3.74 8.32
CA GLN A 278 -12.42 -3.55 9.25
C GLN A 278 -11.99 -2.77 10.50
N LEU A 279 -10.79 -3.06 11.04
CA LEU A 279 -10.24 -2.31 12.16
C LEU A 279 -10.01 -0.82 11.82
N ILE A 280 -9.46 -0.51 10.65
CA ILE A 280 -9.25 0.89 10.24
C ILE A 280 -10.59 1.59 10.03
N GLU A 281 -11.59 0.91 9.44
CA GLU A 281 -12.92 1.47 9.18
C GLU A 281 -13.68 1.77 10.47
N GLN A 282 -13.48 1.01 11.56
CA GLN A 282 -14.02 1.34 12.89
C GLN A 282 -13.55 2.70 13.42
N LEU A 283 -12.37 3.16 13.00
CA LEU A 283 -11.81 4.45 13.43
C LEU A 283 -12.44 5.64 12.69
N GLY A 284 -13.34 5.37 11.73
CA GLY A 284 -14.02 6.41 10.95
C GLY A 284 -13.10 7.17 10.00
N THR A 285 -11.95 6.59 9.64
CA THR A 285 -10.98 7.20 8.72
C THR A 285 -10.74 6.35 7.47
N ASN A 286 -10.53 7.03 6.34
CA ASN A 286 -10.21 6.43 5.04
C ASN A 286 -8.71 6.51 4.70
N SER A 287 -7.93 7.21 5.52
CA SER A 287 -6.47 7.29 5.40
C SER A 287 -5.86 7.66 6.74
N LEU A 288 -4.62 7.24 6.96
CA LEU A 288 -3.85 7.59 8.13
C LEU A 288 -2.51 8.12 7.69
N SER A 289 -2.27 9.41 7.91
CA SER A 289 -0.95 10.00 7.71
C SER A 289 -0.46 10.59 9.01
N TYR A 290 0.78 10.30 9.41
CA TYR A 290 1.34 10.85 10.64
C TYR A 290 2.85 11.08 10.53
N LEU A 291 3.36 11.94 11.41
CA LEU A 291 4.79 12.20 11.55
C LEU A 291 5.34 11.45 12.75
N ARG A 292 6.50 10.81 12.57
CA ARG A 292 7.27 10.22 13.65
C ARG A 292 8.60 10.96 13.79
N ILE A 293 8.86 11.50 14.97
CA ILE A 293 10.17 12.06 15.29
C ILE A 293 11.03 10.89 15.78
N ASN A 294 12.13 10.62 15.07
CA ASN A 294 13.08 9.57 15.41
C ASN A 294 14.15 10.09 16.38
#